data_AF-A0A081NY67-F1
#
_entry.id   AF-A0A081NY67-F1
#
_cell.length_a   1.000
_cell.length_b   1.000
_cell.length_c   1.000
_cell.angle_alpha   90.00
_cell.angle_beta   90.00
_cell.angle_gamma   90.00
#
_symmetry.space_group_name_H-M   'P 1'
#
loop_
_entity.id
_entity.type
_entity.pdbx_description
1 polymer ?
#
loop_
_entity_poly.entity_id
_entity_poly.type
_entity_poly.pdbx_seq_one_letter_code
_entity_poly.pdbx_strand_id
1 'polypeptide(L)'
;MNGMNGWKVRMRMAVAAALFGIGLLSACNDEAGKDFAAEKRTWGQPHHIQAEDIVSLIVTDSSGNTGSIVSRDAIGQFLEAIQEASAETAKLDIRPPDMLMALNLKDGREHLLYFWLAHNNDRLFVDPGRSTEHYTLTAEGKNMILHLLDETRKSLNSRFYA
;
A
#
# COMPACT_ATOMS: atom_id res chain seq x y z
N MET A 1 44.40 4.80 -42.75
CA MET A 1 45.35 5.93 -42.61
C MET A 1 44.61 7.00 -41.80
N ASN A 2 44.80 7.02 -40.49
CA ASN A 2 45.73 7.90 -39.76
C ASN A 2 45.48 9.41 -40.00
N GLY A 3 45.14 10.15 -38.94
CA GLY A 3 45.11 11.61 -38.99
C GLY A 3 44.43 12.30 -37.79
N MET A 4 44.95 12.10 -36.58
CA MET A 4 44.72 12.98 -35.42
C MET A 4 45.50 14.28 -35.57
N ASN A 5 44.82 15.44 -35.49
CA ASN A 5 45.36 16.76 -35.14
C ASN A 5 44.30 17.83 -35.50
N GLY A 6 43.97 18.84 -34.73
CA GLY A 6 44.54 19.43 -33.52
C GLY A 6 43.96 20.85 -33.43
N TRP A 7 43.41 21.18 -32.27
CA TRP A 7 43.33 22.52 -31.66
C TRP A 7 43.23 23.77 -32.57
N LYS A 8 42.12 24.51 -32.46
CA LYS A 8 42.17 25.99 -32.42
C LYS A 8 40.99 26.58 -31.66
N VAL A 9 41.33 27.09 -30.48
CA VAL A 9 40.52 27.97 -29.63
C VAL A 9 40.29 29.29 -30.38
N ARG A 10 39.04 29.79 -30.39
CA ARG A 10 38.77 31.22 -30.48
C ARG A 10 37.62 31.61 -29.56
N MET A 11 38.04 32.10 -28.40
CA MET A 11 37.32 32.94 -27.44
C MET A 11 36.74 34.17 -28.16
N ARG A 12 35.47 34.47 -27.94
CA ARG A 12 34.92 35.82 -28.08
C ARG A 12 34.07 36.12 -26.86
N MET A 13 34.65 36.91 -25.96
CA MET A 13 33.96 37.66 -24.92
C MET A 13 32.92 38.58 -25.55
N ALA A 14 31.73 38.64 -24.95
CA ALA A 14 30.91 39.84 -24.95
C ALA A 14 30.47 40.08 -23.50
N VAL A 15 31.13 41.04 -22.86
CA VAL A 15 30.75 41.60 -21.57
C VAL A 15 29.73 42.70 -21.86
N ALA A 16 28.52 42.59 -21.31
CA ALA A 16 27.63 43.72 -21.14
C ALA A 16 27.18 43.72 -19.68
N ALA A 17 27.88 44.51 -18.88
CA ALA A 17 27.49 44.87 -17.53
C ALA A 17 26.46 46.01 -17.62
N ALA A 18 25.36 45.87 -16.88
CA ALA A 18 24.60 47.00 -16.36
C ALA A 18 24.25 46.68 -14.91
N LEU A 19 25.01 47.30 -14.02
CA LEU A 19 24.80 47.39 -12.57
C LEU A 19 23.72 48.44 -12.30
N PHE A 20 22.82 48.16 -11.35
CA PHE A 20 22.63 48.91 -10.09
C PHE A 20 21.20 48.78 -9.56
N GLY A 21 21.10 48.39 -8.29
CA GLY A 21 19.86 48.35 -7.53
C GLY A 21 20.03 47.57 -6.23
N ILE A 22 20.91 48.04 -5.35
CA ILE A 22 21.11 47.51 -3.99
C ILE A 22 19.88 47.84 -3.14
N GLY A 23 19.39 46.84 -2.40
CA GLY A 23 18.41 47.00 -1.33
C GLY A 23 18.37 45.79 -0.42
N LEU A 24 19.44 45.57 0.35
CA LEU A 24 19.44 44.66 1.50
C LEU A 24 18.85 45.41 2.71
N LEU A 25 17.70 44.96 3.21
CA LEU A 25 17.41 44.97 4.64
C LEU A 25 16.60 43.72 5.00
N SER A 26 17.18 42.98 5.95
CA SER A 26 16.67 41.82 6.68
C SER A 26 15.53 42.21 7.63
N ALA A 27 14.46 41.40 7.70
CA ALA A 27 13.85 40.94 8.96
C ALA A 27 12.60 40.05 8.72
N CYS A 28 12.70 38.82 9.25
CA CYS A 28 11.68 38.05 9.99
C CYS A 28 10.29 37.74 9.38
N ASN A 29 10.13 36.44 9.10
CA ASN A 29 8.98 35.54 9.34
C ASN A 29 7.56 36.04 9.10
N ASP A 30 6.87 35.37 8.18
CA ASP A 30 5.77 34.51 8.61
C ASP A 30 5.68 33.26 7.73
N GLU A 31 5.48 32.15 8.43
CA GLU A 31 5.38 30.79 7.94
C GLU A 31 4.23 30.65 6.95
N ALA A 32 4.56 30.35 5.70
CA ALA A 32 3.62 29.69 4.79
C ALA A 32 4.25 28.40 4.26
N GLY A 33 4.93 27.67 5.14
CA GLY A 33 5.03 26.23 5.03
C GLY A 33 3.64 25.65 5.25
N LYS A 34 2.75 25.78 4.26
CA LYS A 34 1.70 24.77 4.11
C LYS A 34 2.45 23.50 3.76
N ASP A 35 2.82 22.76 4.80
CA ASP A 35 2.88 21.32 4.74
C ASP A 35 1.56 20.91 4.08
N PHE A 36 1.60 20.67 2.77
CA PHE A 36 0.65 19.76 2.17
C PHE A 36 0.94 18.46 2.91
N ALA A 37 0.18 18.22 3.99
CA ALA A 37 0.06 16.90 4.56
C ALA A 37 -0.28 16.01 3.37
N ALA A 38 0.72 15.27 2.87
CA ALA A 38 0.52 14.35 1.78
C ALA A 38 -0.61 13.45 2.26
N GLU A 39 -1.78 13.56 1.63
CA GLU A 39 -2.94 12.76 2.01
C GLU A 39 -2.47 11.31 2.09
N LYS A 40 -2.64 10.71 3.27
CA LYS A 40 -2.15 9.36 3.53
C LYS A 40 -2.92 8.43 2.61
N ARG A 41 -2.26 7.99 1.54
CA ARG A 41 -2.86 7.12 0.53
C ARG A 41 -3.38 5.86 1.22
N THR A 42 -4.59 5.44 0.88
CA THR A 42 -5.14 4.18 1.39
C THR A 42 -5.14 3.10 0.32
N TRP A 43 -5.30 1.84 0.72
CA TRP A 43 -5.44 0.73 -0.24
C TRP A 43 -6.69 0.86 -1.12
N GLY A 44 -7.80 1.41 -0.59
CA GLY A 44 -9.06 1.52 -1.32
C GLY A 44 -9.00 2.47 -2.52
N GLN A 45 -8.27 3.58 -2.41
CA GLN A 45 -8.16 4.60 -3.47
C GLN A 45 -7.70 4.06 -4.83
N PRO A 46 -6.64 3.24 -4.93
CA PRO A 46 -6.21 2.70 -6.22
C PRO A 46 -7.03 1.52 -6.75
N HIS A 47 -7.66 0.71 -5.90
CA HIS A 47 -8.20 -0.60 -6.31
C HIS A 47 -9.65 -0.54 -6.81
N HIS A 48 -10.47 0.41 -6.33
CA HIS A 48 -11.89 0.55 -6.75
C HIS A 48 -12.69 -0.76 -6.74
N ILE A 49 -12.30 -1.73 -5.90
CA ILE A 49 -13.03 -2.99 -5.72
C ILE A 49 -14.16 -2.74 -4.74
N GLN A 50 -15.38 -3.07 -5.12
CA GLN A 50 -16.56 -3.00 -4.26
C GLN A 50 -16.95 -4.39 -3.72
N ALA A 51 -17.71 -4.43 -2.64
CA ALA A 51 -18.10 -5.70 -1.99
C ALA A 51 -18.97 -6.56 -2.94
N GLU A 52 -19.78 -5.91 -3.78
CA GLU A 52 -20.56 -6.56 -4.82
C GLU A 52 -19.70 -7.20 -5.91
N ASP A 53 -18.46 -6.77 -6.13
CA ASP A 53 -17.58 -7.35 -7.15
C ASP A 53 -16.97 -8.67 -6.69
N ILE A 54 -16.94 -8.91 -5.38
CA ILE A 54 -16.34 -10.09 -4.77
C ILE A 54 -17.40 -11.21 -4.69
N VAL A 55 -17.07 -12.39 -5.21
CA VAL A 55 -17.89 -13.61 -5.13
C VAL A 55 -17.63 -14.34 -3.81
N SER A 56 -16.37 -14.46 -3.43
CA SER A 56 -15.95 -15.10 -2.18
C SER A 56 -14.56 -14.63 -1.77
N LEU A 57 -14.26 -14.80 -0.49
CA LEU A 57 -12.89 -14.74 0.02
C LEU A 57 -12.43 -16.17 0.30
N ILE A 58 -11.24 -16.52 -0.18
CA ILE A 58 -10.55 -17.74 0.21
C ILE A 58 -9.45 -17.35 1.18
N VAL A 59 -9.42 -18.02 2.32
CA VAL A 59 -8.45 -17.77 3.38
C VAL A 59 -7.57 -19.00 3.50
N THR A 60 -6.25 -18.81 3.45
CA THR A 60 -5.27 -19.88 3.68
C THR A 60 -4.33 -19.47 4.81
N ASP A 61 -4.29 -20.25 5.89
CA ASP A 61 -3.37 -20.01 7.00
C ASP A 61 -1.94 -20.50 6.70
N SER A 62 -0.99 -20.14 7.57
CA SER A 62 0.42 -20.55 7.45
C SER A 62 0.65 -22.07 7.52
N SER A 63 -0.33 -22.86 7.97
CA SER A 63 -0.28 -24.32 7.98
C SER A 63 -0.88 -24.93 6.71
N GLY A 64 -1.41 -24.11 5.80
CA GLY A 64 -2.05 -24.53 4.56
C GLY A 64 -3.53 -24.87 4.70
N ASN A 65 -4.14 -24.69 5.87
CA ASN A 65 -5.58 -24.90 6.02
C ASN A 65 -6.33 -23.81 5.27
N THR A 66 -7.35 -24.21 4.53
CA THR A 66 -8.12 -23.31 3.67
C THR A 66 -9.58 -23.24 4.09
N GLY A 67 -10.13 -22.04 4.13
CA GLY A 67 -11.55 -21.75 4.38
C GLY A 67 -12.12 -20.78 3.36
N SER A 68 -13.45 -20.73 3.26
CA SER A 68 -14.14 -19.79 2.38
C SER A 68 -15.17 -18.95 3.14
N ILE A 69 -15.16 -17.65 2.86
CA ILE A 69 -16.18 -16.69 3.29
C ILE A 69 -17.02 -16.31 2.06
N VAL A 70 -18.32 -16.59 2.15
CA VAL A 70 -19.31 -16.26 1.09
C VAL A 70 -20.44 -15.34 1.60
N SER A 71 -20.43 -15.02 2.90
CA SER A 71 -21.39 -14.09 3.48
C SER A 71 -21.14 -12.68 2.96
N ARG A 72 -22.20 -12.02 2.46
CA ARG A 72 -22.12 -10.65 1.93
C ARG A 72 -21.69 -9.65 3.01
N ASP A 73 -22.24 -9.77 4.21
CA ASP A 73 -21.92 -8.89 5.33
C ASP A 73 -20.45 -9.05 5.74
N ALA A 74 -19.96 -10.29 5.80
CA ALA A 74 -18.56 -10.56 6.12
C ALA A 74 -17.59 -10.05 5.05
N ILE A 75 -17.95 -10.16 3.77
CA ILE A 75 -17.18 -9.59 2.65
C ILE A 75 -17.15 -8.06 2.75
N GLY A 76 -18.27 -7.42 3.06
CA GLY A 76 -18.35 -5.98 3.27
C GLY A 76 -17.43 -5.52 4.41
N GLN A 77 -17.55 -6.14 5.58
CA GLN A 77 -16.72 -5.85 6.75
C GLN A 77 -15.22 -6.05 6.48
N PHE A 78 -14.86 -7.12 5.76
CA PHE A 78 -13.48 -7.36 5.35
C PHE A 78 -12.97 -6.23 4.44
N LEU A 79 -13.78 -5.86 3.44
CA LEU A 79 -13.39 -4.86 2.46
C LEU A 79 -13.23 -3.47 3.09
N GLU A 80 -14.16 -3.06 3.96
CA GLU A 80 -14.05 -1.82 4.75
C GLU A 80 -12.73 -1.78 5.54
N ALA A 81 -12.41 -2.87 6.24
CA ALA A 81 -11.19 -2.96 7.05
C ALA A 81 -9.90 -2.76 6.23
N ILE A 82 -9.83 -3.28 5.01
CA ILE A 82 -8.64 -3.14 4.15
C ILE A 82 -8.64 -1.82 3.37
N GLN A 83 -9.79 -1.26 3.01
CA GLN A 83 -9.88 -0.01 2.25
C GLN A 83 -9.32 1.20 3.01
N GLU A 84 -9.43 1.20 4.34
CA GLU A 84 -8.87 2.22 5.23
C GLU A 84 -7.38 2.04 5.51
N ALA A 85 -6.79 0.90 5.13
CA ALA A 85 -5.40 0.61 5.43
C ALA A 85 -4.47 1.60 4.74
N SER A 86 -3.54 2.15 5.51
CA SER A 86 -2.65 3.20 5.03
C SER A 86 -1.47 2.62 4.28
N ALA A 87 -1.18 3.17 3.10
CA ALA A 87 0.00 2.82 2.33
C ALA A 87 1.27 3.41 2.96
N GLU A 88 2.32 2.61 2.98
CA GLU A 88 3.65 2.95 3.46
C GLU A 88 4.70 2.36 2.50
N THR A 89 5.85 3.02 2.39
CA THR A 89 6.90 2.70 1.39
C THR A 89 8.23 2.30 2.02
N ALA A 90 8.25 2.00 3.31
CA ALA A 90 9.46 1.59 4.01
C ALA A 90 9.85 0.15 3.62
N LYS A 91 11.16 -0.11 3.53
CA LYS A 91 11.67 -1.46 3.33
C LYS A 91 11.42 -2.28 4.60
N LEU A 92 10.56 -3.28 4.50
CA LEU A 92 10.30 -4.21 5.59
C LEU A 92 11.21 -5.43 5.51
N ASP A 93 11.75 -5.83 6.66
CA ASP A 93 12.32 -7.16 6.85
C ASP A 93 11.16 -8.12 7.21
N ILE A 94 10.56 -8.72 6.18
CA ILE A 94 9.30 -9.45 6.32
C ILE A 94 9.56 -10.95 6.36
N ARG A 95 9.25 -11.56 7.51
CA ARG A 95 9.08 -13.01 7.66
C ARG A 95 7.96 -13.51 6.71
N PRO A 96 7.80 -14.84 6.50
CA PRO A 96 6.65 -15.35 5.77
C PRO A 96 5.31 -14.84 6.34
N PRO A 97 4.28 -14.60 5.51
CA PRO A 97 2.99 -14.14 5.96
C PRO A 97 2.31 -15.15 6.89
N ASP A 98 1.54 -14.65 7.84
CA ASP A 98 0.72 -15.48 8.72
C ASP A 98 -0.45 -16.11 7.96
N MET A 99 -0.89 -15.44 6.90
CA MET A 99 -2.10 -15.77 6.16
C MET A 99 -2.09 -15.18 4.75
N LEU A 100 -2.72 -15.89 3.82
CA LEU A 100 -3.08 -15.41 2.49
C LEU A 100 -4.60 -15.28 2.41
N MET A 101 -5.07 -14.19 1.82
CA MET A 101 -6.46 -14.06 1.40
C MET A 101 -6.54 -13.81 -0.09
N ALA A 102 -7.42 -14.56 -0.76
CA ALA A 102 -7.72 -14.39 -2.17
C ALA A 102 -9.14 -13.85 -2.32
N LEU A 103 -9.28 -12.69 -2.96
CA LEU A 103 -10.56 -12.11 -3.35
C LEU A 103 -10.91 -12.68 -4.72
N ASN A 104 -11.90 -13.57 -4.77
CA ASN A 104 -12.42 -14.08 -6.04
C ASN A 104 -13.43 -13.08 -6.58
N LEU A 105 -13.13 -12.46 -7.72
CA LEU A 105 -13.97 -11.45 -8.35
C LEU A 105 -14.96 -12.07 -9.33
N LYS A 106 -16.07 -11.39 -9.57
CA LYS A 106 -17.13 -11.80 -10.52
C LYS A 106 -16.64 -11.95 -11.95
N ASP A 107 -15.61 -11.20 -12.33
CA ASP A 107 -14.99 -11.27 -13.65
C ASP A 107 -14.01 -12.45 -13.81
N GLY A 108 -13.91 -13.30 -12.79
CA GLY A 108 -13.07 -14.49 -12.79
C GLY A 108 -11.61 -14.23 -12.39
N ARG A 109 -11.24 -12.98 -12.09
CA ARG A 109 -9.91 -12.67 -11.55
C ARG A 109 -9.84 -13.01 -10.07
N GLU A 110 -8.63 -13.35 -9.64
CA GLU A 110 -8.28 -13.52 -8.24
C GLU A 110 -7.33 -12.41 -7.83
N HIS A 111 -7.63 -11.72 -6.73
CA HIS A 111 -6.77 -10.69 -6.16
C HIS A 111 -6.20 -11.16 -4.83
N LEU A 112 -4.89 -11.36 -4.79
CA LEU A 112 -4.19 -11.95 -3.64
C LEU A 112 -3.74 -10.86 -2.66
N LEU A 113 -3.87 -11.13 -1.36
CA LEU A 113 -3.39 -10.30 -0.28
C LEU A 113 -2.64 -11.16 0.75
N TYR A 114 -1.47 -10.72 1.18
CA TYR A 114 -0.63 -11.42 2.14
C TYR A 114 -0.61 -10.67 3.47
N PHE A 115 -0.99 -11.30 4.56
CA PHE A 115 -1.18 -10.66 5.86
C PHE A 115 -0.16 -11.12 6.91
N TRP A 116 0.23 -10.17 7.76
CA TRP A 116 0.91 -10.40 9.03
C TRP A 116 0.05 -9.78 10.14
N LEU A 117 -0.65 -10.66 10.86
CA LEU A 117 -1.60 -10.28 11.93
C LEU A 117 -1.04 -10.60 13.31
N ALA A 118 0.16 -11.17 13.38
CA ALA A 118 0.84 -11.55 14.60
C ALA A 118 2.27 -10.99 14.69
N HIS A 119 2.77 -10.90 15.92
CA HIS A 119 4.17 -10.63 16.25
C HIS A 119 4.68 -9.28 15.72
N ASN A 120 5.91 -9.22 15.21
CA ASN A 120 6.65 -7.97 14.97
C ASN A 120 6.16 -7.15 13.76
N ASN A 121 5.41 -7.76 12.83
CA ASN A 121 4.85 -7.10 11.65
C ASN A 121 3.33 -6.97 11.77
N ASP A 122 2.86 -6.67 12.98
CA ASP A 122 1.44 -6.67 13.28
C ASP A 122 0.65 -5.64 12.46
N ARG A 123 -0.55 -6.03 12.02
CA ARG A 123 -1.50 -5.23 11.21
C ARG A 123 -1.04 -4.97 9.78
N LEU A 124 -0.02 -5.66 9.30
CA LEU A 124 0.53 -5.43 7.98
C LEU A 124 -0.16 -6.33 6.94
N PHE A 125 -0.36 -5.82 5.75
CA PHE A 125 -0.53 -6.66 4.57
C PHE A 125 0.15 -6.09 3.33
N VAL A 126 0.36 -6.95 2.35
CA VAL A 126 0.94 -6.60 1.05
C VAL A 126 -0.02 -7.02 -0.06
N ASP A 127 -0.16 -6.13 -1.03
CA ASP A 127 -0.79 -6.38 -2.32
C ASP A 127 0.32 -6.60 -3.37
N PRO A 128 0.49 -7.83 -3.90
CA PRO A 128 1.53 -8.12 -4.87
C PRO A 128 1.33 -7.38 -6.20
N GLY A 129 0.10 -6.96 -6.51
CA GLY A 129 -0.20 -6.09 -7.66
C GLY A 129 0.40 -4.69 -7.52
N ARG A 130 0.82 -4.30 -6.31
CA ARG A 130 1.51 -3.04 -5.99
C ARG A 130 2.77 -3.28 -5.16
N SER A 131 3.75 -3.90 -5.81
CA SER A 131 4.99 -4.43 -5.19
C SER A 131 5.89 -3.44 -4.42
N THR A 132 5.59 -2.14 -4.40
CA THR A 132 6.40 -1.12 -3.70
C THR A 132 5.75 -0.59 -2.42
N GLU A 133 4.50 -0.95 -2.17
CA GLU A 133 3.73 -0.47 -1.01
C GLU A 133 3.38 -1.65 -0.11
N HIS A 134 3.43 -1.40 1.20
CA HIS A 134 2.73 -2.22 2.18
C HIS A 134 1.65 -1.38 2.84
N TYR A 135 0.68 -2.07 3.41
CA TYR A 135 -0.51 -1.45 3.97
C TYR A 135 -0.62 -1.81 5.45
N THR A 136 -0.85 -0.80 6.27
CA THR A 136 -1.05 -0.95 7.71
C THR A 136 -2.53 -0.79 8.03
N LEU A 137 -3.15 -1.85 8.54
CA LEU A 137 -4.53 -1.86 9.04
C LEU A 137 -4.66 -0.96 10.26
N THR A 138 -5.85 -0.39 10.44
CA THR A 138 -6.25 0.17 11.73
C THR A 138 -6.33 -0.95 12.79
N ALA A 139 -6.28 -0.59 14.08
CA ALA A 139 -6.46 -1.59 15.13
C ALA A 139 -7.84 -2.25 15.05
N GLU A 140 -8.86 -1.48 14.71
CA GLU A 140 -10.22 -1.96 14.46
C GLU A 140 -10.28 -2.89 13.25
N GLY A 141 -9.69 -2.49 12.12
CA GLY A 141 -9.65 -3.31 10.91
C GLY A 141 -8.99 -4.67 11.13
N LYS A 142 -7.88 -4.70 11.87
CA LYS A 142 -7.27 -5.99 12.28
C LYS A 142 -8.22 -6.83 13.13
N ASN A 143 -8.85 -6.24 14.15
CA ASN A 143 -9.74 -6.99 15.04
C ASN A 143 -10.96 -7.53 14.30
N MET A 144 -11.50 -6.76 13.35
CA MET A 144 -12.57 -7.18 12.45
C MET A 144 -12.14 -8.40 11.64
N ILE A 145 -10.97 -8.34 10.99
CA ILE A 145 -10.44 -9.46 10.20
C ILE A 145 -10.25 -10.70 11.09
N LEU A 146 -9.65 -10.56 12.27
CA LEU A 146 -9.47 -11.69 13.20
C LEU A 146 -10.79 -12.30 13.65
N HIS A 147 -11.82 -11.48 13.87
CA HIS A 147 -13.15 -11.96 14.23
C HIS A 147 -13.77 -12.79 13.09
N LEU A 148 -13.73 -12.28 11.85
CA LEU A 148 -14.22 -12.99 10.67
C LEU A 148 -13.55 -14.36 10.48
N LEU A 149 -12.24 -14.42 10.75
CA LEU A 149 -11.46 -15.65 10.66
C LEU A 149 -11.86 -16.67 11.72
N ASP A 150 -12.08 -16.23 12.95
CA ASP A 150 -12.49 -17.12 14.04
C ASP A 150 -13.88 -17.70 13.79
N GLU A 151 -14.83 -16.88 13.32
CA GLU A 151 -16.18 -17.34 12.94
C GLU A 151 -16.15 -18.31 11.75
N THR A 152 -15.30 -18.06 10.75
CA THR A 152 -15.10 -18.97 9.62
C THR A 152 -14.59 -20.34 10.10
N ARG A 153 -13.61 -20.34 11.01
CA ARG A 153 -13.05 -21.58 11.58
C ARG A 153 -14.07 -22.33 12.42
N LYS A 154 -14.86 -21.65 13.26
CA LYS A 154 -15.94 -22.27 14.03
C LYS A 154 -16.98 -22.91 13.11
N SER A 155 -17.36 -22.23 12.03
CA SER A 155 -18.31 -22.74 11.04
C SER A 155 -17.79 -23.99 10.32
N LEU A 156 -16.50 -24.03 9.98
CA LEU A 156 -15.89 -25.22 9.37
C LEU A 156 -15.87 -26.39 10.34
N ASN A 157 -15.42 -26.18 11.57
CA ASN A 157 -15.35 -27.24 12.57
C ASN A 157 -16.73 -27.79 12.93
N SER A 158 -17.76 -26.96 13.04
CA SER A 158 -19.12 -27.43 13.37
C SER A 158 -19.73 -28.34 12.31
N ARG A 159 -19.37 -28.18 11.02
CA ARG A 159 -19.83 -29.05 9.92
C ARG A 159 -19.27 -30.46 9.98
N PHE A 160 -18.18 -30.70 10.70
CA PHE A 160 -17.57 -32.02 10.85
C PHE A 160 -18.06 -32.79 12.09
N TYR A 161 -18.85 -32.14 12.96
CA TYR A 161 -19.40 -32.75 14.19
C TYR A 161 -20.94 -32.81 14.22
N ALA A 162 -21.60 -32.56 13.08
CA ALA A 162 -23.05 -32.59 12.93
C ALA A 162 -23.55 -33.91 12.33
#